data_AF-A0A2M7TR89-F1
#
_entry.id   AF-A0A2M7TR89-F1
#
_cell.length_a   1.000
_cell.length_b   1.000
_cell.length_c   1.000
_cell.angle_alpha   90.00
_cell.angle_beta   90.00
_cell.angle_gamma   90.00
#
_symmetry.space_group_name_H-M   'P 1'
#
loop_
_entity.id
_entity.type
_entity.pdbx_description
1 polymer ?
#
loop_
_entity_poly.entity_id
_entity_poly.type
_entity_poly.pdbx_seq_one_letter_code
_entity_poly.pdbx_strand_id
1 'polypeptide(L)'
;MAKSKDILGMNERNLKYIKPLNRRRAIRLADSKLKTSRIFKKNGLPVPKMYAVLKNAKEVEEFNWDSLLDSFVVKPNSGLGGGGIIVIKGKKQLFEVEEDRRKKIHKKAFIDKLKDFLKLGSRFLVDESEICWEAIDGDIWTIERLRSHCYDIIDGRFSITGRPDIALIQQRLIIHPALRYYTYRGMPDVRVIVYNNVPVMAMLRLPTKISNGKANLAQGAVGVGIDLATGLTTTSSIKKPRRMFVDKHPDTKRDLSAIEIPFWDEILKMAIKAQEVSELGFLAVDIAIDKNKGPVILEVNARGGLEIQNVNLAALGKRLDRVEGLKIKSISHGVRVAKALFGGEIERKVEDITGKQVLGIVESVKIVDKEGELHSVLAKIDTGAGLTSIDVSLAKKLGFQDAMEVFERYNDINRHLKREEAKRLARELKEKLKKEHQDIVDTAIIHSASGTTWRIMVPLSFYISGVKVDTKASVIERKNLKYPMIIGRKDLKDFLVDPEKKLEKVKKI
;
A
#
# COMPACT_ATOMS: atom_id res chain seq x y z
N MET A 1 14.12 19.82 -3.68
CA MET A 1 13.60 19.51 -5.03
C MET A 1 14.61 18.64 -5.78
N ALA A 2 14.16 17.61 -6.51
CA ALA A 2 15.06 16.81 -7.36
C ALA A 2 15.56 17.68 -8.54
N LYS A 3 16.86 17.60 -8.88
CA LYS A 3 17.40 18.30 -10.05
C LYS A 3 16.86 17.61 -11.31
N SER A 4 16.71 18.32 -12.43
CA SER A 4 16.22 17.72 -13.69
C SER A 4 17.03 16.49 -14.13
N LYS A 5 18.33 16.44 -13.77
CA LYS A 5 19.23 15.30 -13.99
C LYS A 5 18.90 14.05 -13.17
N ASP A 6 18.09 14.16 -12.11
CA ASP A 6 17.77 13.04 -11.21
C ASP A 6 16.59 12.19 -11.77
N ILE A 7 15.76 12.79 -12.63
CA ILE A 7 14.59 12.15 -13.24
C ILE A 7 15.07 11.22 -14.35
N LEU A 8 14.70 9.94 -14.27
CA LEU A 8 15.16 8.96 -15.25
C LEU A 8 14.38 9.11 -16.56
N GLY A 9 15.10 9.34 -17.65
CA GLY A 9 14.56 9.31 -19.01
C GLY A 9 14.54 7.91 -19.63
N MET A 10 13.74 7.71 -20.67
CA MET A 10 13.60 6.38 -21.31
C MET A 10 14.90 5.93 -22.00
N ASN A 11 15.61 6.86 -22.65
CA ASN A 11 16.90 6.60 -23.29
C ASN A 11 17.97 6.27 -22.25
N GLU A 12 18.06 7.07 -21.18
CA GLU A 12 18.99 6.83 -20.09
C GLU A 12 18.73 5.48 -19.41
N ARG A 13 17.47 5.15 -19.11
CA ARG A 13 17.07 3.84 -18.59
C ARG A 13 17.59 2.71 -19.48
N ASN A 14 17.39 2.84 -20.79
CA ASN A 14 17.79 1.83 -21.76
C ASN A 14 19.32 1.67 -21.82
N LEU A 15 20.06 2.78 -21.82
CA LEU A 15 21.51 2.80 -21.97
C LEU A 15 22.26 2.40 -20.71
N LYS A 16 21.83 2.87 -19.53
CA LYS A 16 22.52 2.62 -18.25
C LYS A 16 22.10 1.32 -17.59
N TYR A 17 20.80 0.99 -17.60
CA TYR A 17 20.28 -0.10 -16.77
C TYR A 17 19.85 -1.33 -17.59
N ILE A 18 19.19 -1.15 -18.74
CA ILE A 18 18.67 -2.30 -19.49
C ILE A 18 19.76 -2.94 -20.34
N LYS A 19 20.42 -2.18 -21.23
CA LYS A 19 21.40 -2.73 -22.17
C LYS A 19 22.60 -3.39 -21.46
N PRO A 20 23.17 -2.82 -20.38
CA PRO A 20 24.31 -3.41 -19.70
C PRO A 20 23.94 -4.58 -18.79
N LEU A 21 22.76 -4.55 -18.16
CA LEU A 21 22.43 -5.48 -17.08
C LEU A 21 21.42 -6.57 -17.47
N ASN A 22 20.58 -6.34 -18.47
CA ASN A 22 19.59 -7.33 -18.94
C ASN A 22 20.14 -8.05 -20.17
N ARG A 23 20.68 -9.26 -19.97
CA ARG A 23 21.13 -10.14 -21.06
C ARG A 23 20.00 -10.39 -22.06
N ARG A 24 20.30 -10.49 -23.36
CA ARG A 24 19.30 -10.75 -24.40
C ARG A 24 18.43 -11.98 -24.11
N ARG A 25 19.00 -13.04 -23.51
CA ARG A 25 18.25 -14.24 -23.10
C ARG A 25 17.21 -13.94 -22.01
N ALA A 26 17.56 -13.15 -21.00
CA ALA A 26 16.67 -12.74 -19.91
C ALA A 26 15.54 -11.82 -20.44
N ILE A 27 15.85 -10.91 -21.37
CA ILE A 27 14.82 -10.10 -22.04
C ILE A 27 13.83 -10.99 -22.80
N ARG A 28 14.33 -11.94 -23.62
CA ARG A 28 13.46 -12.89 -24.35
C ARG A 28 12.66 -13.81 -23.43
N LEU A 29 13.16 -14.10 -22.23
CA LEU A 29 12.41 -14.80 -21.20
C LEU A 29 11.23 -13.94 -20.76
N ALA A 30 11.50 -12.68 -20.37
CA ALA A 30 10.50 -11.72 -19.90
C ALA A 30 9.43 -11.38 -20.93
N ASP A 31 9.78 -11.30 -22.21
CA ASP A 31 8.85 -11.01 -23.31
C ASP A 31 7.81 -12.14 -23.52
N SER A 32 8.00 -13.34 -22.93
CA SER A 32 7.04 -14.44 -22.99
C SER A 32 6.37 -14.70 -21.64
N LYS A 33 5.05 -14.44 -21.57
CA LYS A 33 4.21 -14.75 -20.41
C LYS A 33 4.20 -16.25 -20.07
N LEU A 34 4.27 -17.12 -21.08
CA LEU A 34 4.33 -18.56 -20.88
C LEU A 34 5.65 -19.01 -20.23
N LYS A 35 6.80 -18.53 -20.74
CA LYS A 35 8.11 -18.92 -20.21
C LYS A 35 8.33 -18.38 -18.78
N THR A 36 7.95 -17.13 -18.53
CA THR A 36 8.00 -16.53 -17.19
C THR A 36 7.09 -17.27 -16.21
N SER A 37 5.85 -17.58 -16.58
CA SER A 37 4.94 -18.35 -15.73
C SER A 37 5.52 -19.72 -15.34
N ARG A 38 6.12 -20.44 -16.30
CA ARG A 38 6.75 -21.75 -16.05
C ARG A 38 7.94 -21.66 -15.10
N ILE A 39 8.87 -20.72 -15.33
CA ILE A 39 10.08 -20.60 -14.50
C ILE A 39 9.73 -20.12 -13.08
N PHE A 40 8.76 -19.23 -12.93
CA PHE A 40 8.28 -18.78 -11.63
C PHE A 40 7.60 -19.91 -10.86
N LYS A 41 6.70 -20.65 -11.51
CA LYS A 41 6.06 -21.83 -10.88
C LYS A 41 7.10 -22.86 -10.41
N LYS A 42 8.13 -23.15 -11.22
CA LYS A 42 9.22 -24.07 -10.87
C LYS A 42 10.01 -23.61 -9.63
N ASN A 43 10.11 -22.30 -9.41
CA ASN A 43 10.83 -21.69 -8.30
C ASN A 43 9.92 -21.27 -7.14
N GLY A 44 8.71 -21.84 -7.03
CA GLY A 44 7.79 -21.60 -5.92
C GLY A 44 7.11 -20.21 -5.93
N LEU A 45 7.20 -19.46 -7.03
CA LEU A 45 6.54 -18.17 -7.16
C LEU A 45 5.07 -18.35 -7.64
N PRO A 46 4.07 -17.81 -6.92
CA PRO A 46 2.68 -17.94 -7.31
C PRO A 46 2.38 -17.25 -8.64
N VAL A 47 1.78 -17.99 -9.56
CA VAL A 47 1.30 -17.53 -10.87
C VAL A 47 -0.10 -18.08 -11.13
N PRO A 48 -0.91 -17.47 -12.03
CA PRO A 48 -2.20 -18.03 -12.41
C PRO A 48 -2.05 -19.45 -12.96
N LYS A 49 -2.96 -20.37 -12.59
CA LYS A 49 -2.96 -21.73 -13.13
C LYS A 49 -3.23 -21.66 -14.63
N MET A 50 -2.38 -22.30 -15.44
CA MET A 50 -2.59 -22.45 -16.87
C MET A 50 -3.59 -23.59 -17.11
N TYR A 51 -4.63 -23.35 -17.90
CA TYR A 51 -5.60 -24.36 -18.33
C TYR A 51 -5.27 -24.88 -19.72
N ALA A 52 -4.93 -24.00 -20.65
CA ALA A 52 -4.55 -24.36 -22.02
C ALA A 52 -3.47 -23.44 -22.57
N VAL A 53 -2.68 -23.99 -23.49
CA VAL A 53 -1.68 -23.27 -24.29
C VAL A 53 -1.91 -23.69 -25.73
N LEU A 54 -2.49 -22.82 -26.54
CA LEU A 54 -2.89 -23.10 -27.92
C LEU A 54 -1.98 -22.32 -28.87
N LYS A 55 -1.19 -23.04 -29.66
CA LYS A 55 -0.13 -22.48 -30.51
C LYS A 55 -0.48 -22.45 -31.99
N ASN A 56 -1.44 -23.24 -32.43
CA ASN A 56 -1.80 -23.42 -33.83
C ASN A 56 -3.27 -23.82 -33.95
N ALA A 57 -3.80 -23.81 -35.17
CA ALA A 57 -5.22 -24.05 -35.39
C ALA A 57 -5.67 -25.46 -35.00
N LYS A 58 -4.82 -26.47 -35.25
CA LYS A 58 -5.09 -27.85 -34.85
C LYS A 58 -5.31 -27.96 -33.33
N GLU A 59 -4.46 -27.33 -32.53
CA GLU A 59 -4.62 -27.31 -31.07
C GLU A 59 -5.92 -26.60 -30.62
N VAL A 60 -6.43 -25.61 -31.37
CA VAL A 60 -7.70 -24.92 -31.08
C VAL A 60 -8.90 -25.82 -31.36
N GLU A 61 -8.88 -26.56 -32.47
CA GLU A 61 -9.93 -27.50 -32.86
C GLU A 61 -9.99 -28.73 -31.94
N GLU A 62 -8.84 -29.30 -31.59
CA GLU A 62 -8.75 -30.48 -30.73
C GLU A 62 -8.97 -30.17 -29.23
N PHE A 63 -9.01 -28.89 -28.84
CA PHE A 63 -9.20 -28.51 -27.45
C PHE A 63 -10.63 -28.81 -26.98
N ASN A 64 -10.75 -29.53 -25.85
CA ASN A 64 -12.04 -29.79 -25.21
C ASN A 64 -12.55 -28.53 -24.49
N TRP A 65 -13.35 -27.72 -25.19
CA TRP A 65 -13.92 -26.46 -24.69
C TRP A 65 -14.92 -26.66 -23.53
N ASP A 66 -15.61 -27.79 -23.49
CA ASP A 66 -16.58 -28.12 -22.43
C ASP A 66 -15.92 -28.32 -21.06
N SER A 67 -14.63 -28.68 -21.06
CA SER A 67 -13.82 -28.83 -19.85
C SER A 67 -13.47 -27.50 -19.16
N LEU A 68 -13.73 -26.36 -19.81
CA LEU A 68 -13.46 -25.06 -19.23
C LEU A 68 -14.34 -24.79 -18.01
N LEU A 69 -13.69 -24.34 -16.94
CA LEU A 69 -14.35 -23.93 -15.70
C LEU A 69 -15.25 -22.71 -15.91
N ASP A 70 -16.03 -22.38 -14.87
CA ASP A 70 -16.96 -21.25 -14.91
C ASP A 70 -16.30 -19.90 -15.19
N SER A 71 -15.03 -19.74 -14.82
CA SER A 71 -14.35 -18.47 -15.03
C SER A 71 -12.86 -18.63 -15.34
N PHE A 72 -12.39 -17.88 -16.33
CA PHE A 72 -11.04 -17.95 -16.86
C PHE A 72 -10.66 -16.65 -17.58
N VAL A 73 -9.41 -16.56 -18.01
CA VAL A 73 -8.89 -15.46 -18.81
C VAL A 73 -8.25 -16.04 -20.05
N VAL A 74 -8.63 -15.52 -21.21
CA VAL A 74 -7.95 -15.78 -22.49
C VAL A 74 -7.04 -14.59 -22.77
N LYS A 75 -5.77 -14.83 -23.10
CA LYS A 75 -4.82 -13.76 -23.41
C LYS A 75 -3.73 -14.19 -24.40
N PRO A 76 -3.19 -13.25 -25.19
CA PRO A 76 -1.98 -13.49 -25.97
C PRO A 76 -0.75 -13.65 -25.08
N ASN A 77 0.20 -14.48 -25.49
CA ASN A 77 1.49 -14.66 -24.82
C ASN A 77 2.38 -13.42 -24.91
N SER A 78 2.35 -12.69 -26.04
CA SER A 78 3.25 -11.57 -26.35
C SER A 78 2.50 -10.23 -26.51
N GLY A 79 1.17 -10.21 -26.32
CA GLY A 79 0.35 -9.01 -26.58
C GLY A 79 0.68 -7.81 -25.69
N LEU A 80 0.44 -6.61 -26.23
CA LEU A 80 0.75 -5.33 -25.60
C LEU A 80 -0.50 -4.53 -25.21
N GLY A 81 -0.36 -3.77 -24.13
CA GLY A 81 -1.43 -2.90 -23.61
C GLY A 81 -2.72 -3.63 -23.22
N GLY A 82 -2.67 -4.95 -23.00
CA GLY A 82 -3.86 -5.74 -22.72
C GLY A 82 -4.81 -5.89 -23.93
N GLY A 83 -4.33 -5.71 -25.16
CA GLY A 83 -5.05 -6.15 -26.36
C GLY A 83 -5.22 -7.68 -26.36
N GLY A 84 -6.36 -8.16 -26.84
CA GLY A 84 -6.66 -9.60 -26.92
C GLY A 84 -6.95 -10.30 -25.59
N ILE A 85 -7.00 -9.58 -24.47
CA ILE A 85 -7.35 -10.15 -23.16
C ILE A 85 -8.86 -10.15 -22.99
N ILE A 86 -9.42 -11.33 -22.72
CA ILE A 86 -10.83 -11.53 -22.34
C ILE A 86 -10.87 -12.08 -20.93
N VAL A 87 -11.75 -11.52 -20.10
CA VAL A 87 -11.98 -11.98 -18.73
C VAL A 87 -13.39 -12.54 -18.63
N ILE A 88 -13.49 -13.86 -18.58
CA ILE A 88 -14.74 -14.61 -18.42
C ILE A 88 -15.08 -14.73 -16.93
N LYS A 89 -16.26 -14.26 -16.52
CA LYS A 89 -16.67 -14.24 -15.10
C LYS A 89 -17.57 -15.40 -14.68
N GLY A 90 -18.29 -16.02 -15.61
CA GLY A 90 -19.22 -17.10 -15.28
C GLY A 90 -19.71 -17.86 -16.52
N LYS A 91 -19.96 -19.16 -16.36
CA LYS A 91 -20.68 -19.99 -17.33
C LYS A 91 -22.16 -19.61 -17.31
N LYS A 92 -22.79 -19.63 -18.49
CA LYS A 92 -24.21 -19.40 -18.69
C LYS A 92 -24.76 -20.55 -19.51
N GLN A 93 -25.97 -20.97 -19.15
CA GLN A 93 -26.76 -21.87 -19.97
C GLN A 93 -27.86 -21.02 -20.59
N LEU A 94 -27.89 -20.96 -21.91
CA LEU A 94 -29.00 -20.36 -22.63
C LEU A 94 -30.13 -21.39 -22.63
N PHE A 95 -31.28 -21.00 -22.10
CA PHE A 95 -32.50 -21.80 -22.20
C PHE A 95 -33.34 -21.24 -23.33
N GLU A 96 -33.78 -22.11 -24.23
CA GLU A 96 -34.87 -21.79 -25.13
C GLU A 96 -36.13 -21.57 -24.29
N VAL A 97 -36.90 -20.54 -24.64
CA VAL A 97 -38.15 -20.23 -23.97
C VAL A 97 -39.22 -20.45 -25.01
N GLU A 98 -39.95 -21.57 -24.93
CA GLU A 98 -41.18 -21.73 -25.69
C GLU A 98 -42.12 -20.55 -25.41
N GLU A 99 -42.71 -20.04 -26.48
CA GLU A 99 -43.41 -18.77 -26.51
C GLU A 99 -44.79 -18.85 -25.83
N ASP A 100 -44.83 -19.00 -24.50
CA ASP A 100 -46.11 -18.94 -23.79
C ASP A 100 -46.58 -17.47 -23.66
N ARG A 101 -47.71 -17.17 -24.30
CA ARG A 101 -48.20 -15.81 -24.65
C ARG A 101 -48.52 -14.88 -23.46
N ARG A 102 -48.20 -15.23 -22.20
CA ARG A 102 -48.68 -14.52 -20.99
C ARG A 102 -47.64 -13.77 -20.15
N LYS A 103 -46.36 -13.70 -20.51
CA LYS A 103 -45.35 -12.88 -19.76
C LYS A 103 -44.49 -12.00 -20.67
N LYS A 104 -45.10 -11.00 -21.30
CA LYS A 104 -44.52 -10.25 -22.44
C LYS A 104 -43.58 -9.08 -22.12
N ILE A 105 -43.23 -8.76 -20.87
CA ILE A 105 -42.67 -7.40 -20.59
C ILE A 105 -41.17 -7.35 -20.26
N HIS A 106 -40.49 -8.43 -19.84
CA HIS A 106 -39.08 -8.33 -19.39
C HIS A 106 -38.01 -9.04 -20.25
N LYS A 107 -38.38 -9.76 -21.32
CA LYS A 107 -37.41 -10.54 -22.15
C LYS A 107 -37.15 -10.00 -23.55
N LYS A 108 -38.07 -9.20 -24.13
CA LYS A 108 -37.96 -8.73 -25.52
C LYS A 108 -36.75 -7.80 -25.75
N ALA A 109 -36.49 -6.89 -24.80
CA ALA A 109 -35.36 -5.97 -24.87
C ALA A 109 -33.97 -6.65 -24.81
N PHE A 110 -33.87 -7.86 -24.25
CA PHE A 110 -32.63 -8.62 -24.17
C PHE A 110 -32.34 -9.37 -25.48
N ILE A 111 -33.38 -9.98 -26.06
CA ILE A 111 -33.28 -10.71 -27.34
C ILE A 111 -33.05 -9.73 -28.49
N ASP A 112 -33.73 -8.58 -28.50
CA ASP A 112 -33.54 -7.55 -29.54
C ASP A 112 -32.12 -6.96 -29.47
N LYS A 113 -31.56 -6.76 -28.27
CA LYS A 113 -30.14 -6.40 -28.10
C LYS A 113 -29.17 -7.44 -28.64
N LEU A 114 -29.48 -8.73 -28.49
CA LEU A 114 -28.63 -9.82 -28.97
C LEU A 114 -28.61 -9.87 -30.50
N LYS A 115 -29.77 -9.65 -31.13
CA LYS A 115 -29.95 -9.58 -32.59
C LYS A 115 -29.24 -8.35 -33.18
N ASP A 116 -29.38 -7.19 -32.54
CA ASP A 116 -28.73 -5.94 -32.99
C ASP A 116 -27.20 -6.00 -32.85
N PHE A 117 -26.68 -6.68 -31.83
CA PHE A 117 -25.23 -6.79 -31.60
C PHE A 117 -24.53 -7.76 -32.57
N LEU A 118 -25.27 -8.77 -33.06
CA LEU A 118 -24.72 -9.81 -33.92
C LEU A 118 -24.72 -9.44 -35.43
N LYS A 119 -25.41 -8.37 -35.86
CA LYS A 119 -25.58 -8.00 -37.30
C LYS A 119 -25.82 -9.23 -38.21
N LEU A 120 -26.51 -10.24 -37.71
CA LEU A 120 -26.68 -11.52 -38.39
C LEU A 120 -28.11 -11.61 -38.89
N GLY A 121 -28.24 -11.75 -40.22
CA GLY A 121 -29.49 -11.97 -40.91
C GLY A 121 -30.27 -13.13 -40.30
N SER A 122 -31.59 -12.96 -40.27
CA SER A 122 -32.57 -13.88 -39.73
C SER A 122 -32.45 -15.30 -40.33
N ARG A 123 -31.75 -16.18 -39.61
CA ARG A 123 -31.98 -17.64 -39.46
C ARG A 123 -30.77 -18.25 -38.73
N PHE A 124 -30.85 -18.33 -37.41
CA PHE A 124 -30.12 -19.34 -36.65
C PHE A 124 -31.11 -20.00 -35.70
N LEU A 125 -31.38 -21.27 -35.95
CA LEU A 125 -31.89 -22.21 -34.97
C LEU A 125 -30.75 -22.35 -33.94
N VAL A 126 -31.00 -21.92 -32.70
CA VAL A 126 -30.04 -22.17 -31.61
C VAL A 126 -30.34 -23.58 -31.16
N ASP A 127 -29.47 -24.52 -31.52
CA ASP A 127 -29.58 -25.92 -31.11
C ASP A 127 -29.51 -26.02 -29.58
N GLU A 128 -30.22 -26.99 -29.01
CA GLU A 128 -30.41 -27.11 -27.56
C GLU A 128 -29.07 -27.18 -26.81
N SER A 129 -28.94 -26.40 -25.74
CA SER A 129 -27.90 -26.49 -24.70
C SER A 129 -26.45 -26.06 -25.02
N GLU A 130 -26.22 -25.15 -25.98
CA GLU A 130 -24.84 -24.66 -26.20
C GLU A 130 -24.31 -23.90 -24.96
N ILE A 131 -23.20 -24.40 -24.42
CA ILE A 131 -22.48 -23.76 -23.32
C ILE A 131 -21.96 -22.40 -23.79
N CYS A 132 -22.27 -21.35 -23.03
CA CYS A 132 -21.69 -20.04 -23.24
C CYS A 132 -21.16 -19.44 -21.94
N TRP A 133 -20.45 -18.33 -22.07
CA TRP A 133 -19.83 -17.63 -20.95
C TRP A 133 -20.13 -16.13 -21.01
N GLU A 134 -20.28 -15.51 -19.85
CA GLU A 134 -20.40 -14.06 -19.74
C GLU A 134 -19.04 -13.46 -19.40
N ALA A 135 -18.61 -12.44 -20.15
CA ALA A 135 -17.42 -11.66 -19.87
C ALA A 135 -17.69 -10.52 -18.86
N ILE A 136 -16.62 -9.84 -18.44
CA ILE A 136 -16.71 -8.76 -17.42
C ILE A 136 -17.42 -7.49 -17.92
N ASP A 137 -17.39 -7.26 -19.22
CA ASP A 137 -18.11 -6.18 -19.91
C ASP A 137 -19.61 -6.47 -20.04
N GLY A 138 -20.01 -7.74 -20.01
CA GLY A 138 -21.37 -8.24 -20.17
C GLY A 138 -21.58 -9.03 -21.46
N ASP A 139 -20.57 -9.12 -22.32
CA ASP A 139 -20.65 -9.85 -23.58
C ASP A 139 -20.80 -11.36 -23.35
N ILE A 140 -21.58 -12.00 -24.21
CA ILE A 140 -21.72 -13.46 -24.24
C ILE A 140 -20.72 -14.05 -25.22
N TRP A 141 -20.02 -15.09 -24.79
CA TRP A 141 -18.98 -15.81 -25.50
C TRP A 141 -19.40 -17.27 -25.66
N THR A 142 -19.72 -17.68 -26.88
CA THR A 142 -19.90 -19.10 -27.25
C THR A 142 -18.54 -19.77 -27.46
N ILE A 143 -18.55 -21.09 -27.58
CA ILE A 143 -17.33 -21.86 -27.94
C ILE A 143 -16.75 -21.33 -29.26
N GLU A 144 -17.60 -21.12 -30.27
CA GLU A 144 -17.15 -20.63 -31.58
C GLU A 144 -16.51 -19.23 -31.51
N ARG A 145 -17.09 -18.32 -30.71
CA ARG A 145 -16.49 -16.99 -30.51
C ARG A 145 -15.14 -17.07 -29.80
N LEU A 146 -14.98 -18.00 -28.86
CA LEU A 146 -13.69 -18.25 -28.20
C LEU A 146 -12.65 -18.84 -29.15
N ARG A 147 -13.04 -19.79 -30.02
CA ARG A 147 -12.17 -20.34 -31.07
C ARG A 147 -11.69 -19.25 -32.02
N SER A 148 -12.63 -18.48 -32.58
CA SER A 148 -12.34 -17.35 -33.48
C SER A 148 -11.38 -16.35 -32.84
N HIS A 149 -11.57 -16.00 -31.57
CA HIS A 149 -10.64 -15.12 -30.87
C HIS A 149 -9.26 -15.74 -30.63
N CYS A 150 -9.18 -17.06 -30.42
CA CYS A 150 -7.90 -17.75 -30.35
C CYS A 150 -7.17 -17.74 -31.70
N TYR A 151 -7.88 -17.86 -32.82
CA TYR A 151 -7.32 -17.67 -34.16
C TYR A 151 -6.77 -16.26 -34.34
N ASP A 152 -7.54 -15.22 -33.99
CA ASP A 152 -7.06 -13.83 -34.03
C ASP A 152 -5.77 -13.63 -33.21
N ILE A 153 -5.64 -14.28 -32.05
CA ILE A 153 -4.41 -14.25 -31.25
C ILE A 153 -3.27 -14.96 -32.00
N ILE A 154 -3.50 -16.18 -32.47
CA ILE A 154 -2.48 -17.01 -33.12
C ILE A 154 -1.97 -16.35 -34.39
N ASP A 155 -2.84 -15.70 -35.17
CA ASP A 155 -2.49 -14.95 -36.39
C ASP A 155 -1.78 -13.63 -36.09
N GLY A 156 -1.66 -13.25 -34.81
CA GLY A 156 -0.88 -12.10 -34.39
C GLY A 156 -1.64 -10.78 -34.42
N ARG A 157 -2.98 -10.78 -34.47
CA ARG A 157 -3.82 -9.56 -34.50
C ARG A 157 -3.57 -8.61 -33.32
N PHE A 158 -3.13 -9.17 -32.19
CA PHE A 158 -2.84 -8.42 -30.95
C PHE A 158 -1.33 -8.26 -30.68
N SER A 159 -0.48 -8.66 -31.62
CA SER A 159 0.97 -8.51 -31.58
C SER A 159 1.38 -7.19 -32.26
N ILE A 160 2.28 -6.41 -31.66
CA ILE A 160 2.75 -5.14 -32.26
C ILE A 160 3.34 -5.35 -33.67
N THR A 161 4.02 -6.46 -33.90
CA THR A 161 4.68 -6.75 -35.17
C THR A 161 3.83 -7.59 -36.12
N GLY A 162 2.56 -7.86 -35.77
CA GLY A 162 1.70 -8.78 -36.53
C GLY A 162 2.27 -10.20 -36.63
N ARG A 163 3.14 -10.59 -35.70
CA ARG A 163 3.77 -11.91 -35.71
C ARG A 163 2.84 -12.92 -35.06
N PRO A 164 2.82 -14.18 -35.55
CA PRO A 164 2.08 -15.24 -34.90
C PRO A 164 2.39 -15.34 -33.40
N ASP A 165 1.37 -15.60 -32.60
CA ASP A 165 1.48 -15.67 -31.14
C ASP A 165 0.82 -16.95 -30.60
N ILE A 166 0.75 -17.06 -29.27
CA ILE A 166 0.16 -18.21 -28.57
C ILE A 166 -1.02 -17.71 -27.76
N ALA A 167 -2.18 -18.36 -27.89
CA ALA A 167 -3.34 -18.13 -27.05
C ALA A 167 -3.19 -18.90 -25.72
N LEU A 168 -3.30 -18.18 -24.61
CA LEU A 168 -3.19 -18.72 -23.26
C LEU A 168 -4.54 -18.65 -22.58
N ILE A 169 -5.04 -19.80 -22.11
CA ILE A 169 -6.22 -19.87 -21.24
C ILE A 169 -5.74 -20.14 -19.82
N GLN A 170 -6.04 -19.24 -18.90
CA GLN A 170 -5.56 -19.30 -17.52
C GLN A 170 -6.68 -19.03 -16.51
N GLN A 171 -6.40 -19.36 -15.26
CA GLN A 171 -7.25 -19.03 -14.13
C GLN A 171 -7.54 -17.53 -14.05
N ARG A 172 -8.82 -17.19 -13.84
CA ARG A 172 -9.22 -15.86 -13.43
C ARG A 172 -8.97 -15.68 -11.93
N LEU A 173 -8.22 -14.64 -11.58
CA LEU A 173 -8.00 -14.25 -10.19
C LEU A 173 -9.21 -13.47 -9.65
N ILE A 174 -9.42 -13.57 -8.34
CA ILE A 174 -10.50 -12.89 -7.61
C ILE A 174 -9.86 -11.76 -6.80
N ILE A 175 -10.31 -10.53 -7.03
CA ILE A 175 -9.73 -9.35 -6.38
C ILE A 175 -9.86 -9.47 -4.85
N HIS A 176 -8.76 -9.22 -4.13
CA HIS A 176 -8.77 -9.18 -2.68
C HIS A 176 -9.74 -8.10 -2.13
N PRO A 177 -10.50 -8.38 -1.04
CA PRO A 177 -11.49 -7.45 -0.50
C PRO A 177 -10.97 -6.03 -0.21
N ALA A 178 -9.72 -5.92 0.26
CA ALA A 178 -9.05 -4.65 0.53
C ALA A 178 -8.97 -3.72 -0.70
N LEU A 179 -8.92 -4.27 -1.93
CA LEU A 179 -8.77 -3.49 -3.16
C LEU A 179 -10.03 -3.45 -4.02
N ARG A 180 -11.03 -4.31 -3.73
CA ARG A 180 -12.24 -4.50 -4.56
C ARG A 180 -13.01 -3.21 -4.81
N TYR A 181 -13.06 -2.30 -3.85
CA TYR A 181 -13.85 -1.06 -3.93
C TYR A 181 -13.12 0.10 -4.62
N TYR A 182 -11.82 -0.07 -4.92
CA TYR A 182 -10.97 0.96 -5.50
C TYR A 182 -10.77 0.82 -7.01
N THR A 183 -11.49 -0.11 -7.66
CA THR A 183 -11.30 -0.42 -9.08
C THR A 183 -12.62 -0.45 -9.85
N TYR A 184 -12.63 0.14 -11.04
CA TYR A 184 -13.70 -0.04 -12.01
C TYR A 184 -13.38 -1.23 -12.91
N ARG A 185 -14.05 -2.36 -12.68
CA ARG A 185 -13.99 -3.60 -13.50
C ARG A 185 -12.55 -4.09 -13.76
N GLY A 186 -12.28 -5.36 -13.49
CA GLY A 186 -10.96 -5.93 -13.76
C GLY A 186 -10.00 -5.84 -12.58
N MET A 187 -8.77 -6.33 -12.78
CA MET A 187 -7.83 -6.63 -11.71
C MET A 187 -6.89 -5.45 -11.47
N PRO A 188 -6.88 -4.85 -10.26
CA PRO A 188 -5.80 -3.96 -9.87
C PRO A 188 -4.51 -4.76 -9.62
N ASP A 189 -3.37 -4.11 -9.82
CA ASP A 189 -2.08 -4.74 -9.58
C ASP A 189 -1.09 -3.76 -8.94
N VAL A 190 -0.14 -4.32 -8.21
CA VAL A 190 0.99 -3.64 -7.61
C VAL A 190 2.19 -3.82 -8.53
N ARG A 191 2.69 -2.71 -9.06
CA ARG A 191 3.95 -2.68 -9.80
C ARG A 191 5.08 -2.35 -8.85
N VAL A 192 6.13 -3.16 -8.86
CA VAL A 192 7.37 -2.92 -8.11
C VAL A 192 8.54 -2.87 -9.08
N ILE A 193 9.32 -1.78 -9.07
CA ILE A 193 10.61 -1.72 -9.76
C ILE A 193 11.68 -2.26 -8.82
N VAL A 194 12.50 -3.17 -9.33
CA VAL A 194 13.61 -3.79 -8.60
C VAL A 194 14.90 -3.58 -9.38
N TYR A 195 15.94 -3.14 -8.67
CA TYR A 195 17.29 -2.95 -9.17
C TYR A 195 18.30 -3.39 -8.11
N ASN A 196 19.34 -4.11 -8.53
CA ASN A 196 20.37 -4.64 -7.64
C ASN A 196 19.79 -5.43 -6.42
N ASN A 197 18.75 -6.23 -6.64
CA ASN A 197 18.02 -6.98 -5.60
C ASN A 197 17.40 -6.10 -4.50
N VAL A 198 17.12 -4.82 -4.81
CA VAL A 198 16.42 -3.88 -3.93
C VAL A 198 15.17 -3.37 -4.63
N PRO A 199 13.97 -3.50 -4.04
CA PRO A 199 12.79 -2.77 -4.47
C PRO A 199 13.03 -1.27 -4.32
N VAL A 200 13.03 -0.53 -5.42
CA VAL A 200 13.38 0.91 -5.41
C VAL A 200 12.15 1.80 -5.43
N MET A 201 11.03 1.34 -5.98
CA MET A 201 9.81 2.11 -6.10
C MET A 201 8.61 1.19 -6.38
N ALA A 202 7.44 1.54 -5.87
CA ALA A 202 6.22 0.79 -6.13
C ALA A 202 5.03 1.72 -6.41
N MET A 203 4.03 1.19 -7.11
CA MET A 203 2.72 1.83 -7.27
C MET A 203 1.61 0.80 -7.41
N LEU A 204 0.43 1.14 -6.91
CA LEU A 204 -0.82 0.46 -7.22
C LEU A 204 -1.38 1.03 -8.53
N ARG A 205 -1.87 0.15 -9.40
CA ARG A 205 -2.53 0.51 -10.65
C ARG A 205 -4.00 0.13 -10.57
N LEU A 206 -4.88 1.12 -10.69
CA LEU A 206 -6.32 0.95 -10.54
C LEU A 206 -7.03 1.12 -11.89
N PRO A 207 -7.69 0.06 -12.40
CA PRO A 207 -8.55 0.14 -13.57
C PRO A 207 -9.67 1.19 -13.46
N THR A 208 -9.88 1.92 -14.56
CA THR A 208 -10.92 2.95 -14.73
C THR A 208 -11.83 2.64 -15.92
N LYS A 209 -12.95 3.37 -16.05
CA LYS A 209 -13.80 3.35 -17.25
C LYS A 209 -13.01 3.68 -18.52
N ILE A 210 -12.16 4.71 -18.45
CA ILE A 210 -11.35 5.17 -19.59
C ILE A 210 -10.38 4.08 -20.05
N SER A 211 -9.82 3.31 -19.11
CA SER A 211 -8.95 2.17 -19.42
C SER A 211 -9.68 0.91 -19.85
N ASN A 212 -11.01 0.93 -19.94
CA ASN A 212 -11.87 -0.23 -20.16
C ASN A 212 -11.55 -1.39 -19.19
N GLY A 213 -11.37 -1.07 -17.91
CA GLY A 213 -11.09 -2.07 -16.87
C GLY A 213 -9.68 -2.68 -16.90
N LYS A 214 -8.69 -1.98 -17.50
CA LYS A 214 -7.30 -2.43 -17.56
C LYS A 214 -6.41 -1.62 -16.63
N ALA A 215 -5.50 -2.26 -15.91
CA ALA A 215 -4.51 -1.61 -15.05
C ALA A 215 -3.33 -1.01 -15.85
N ASN A 216 -3.63 -0.20 -16.87
CA ASN A 216 -2.65 0.43 -17.76
C ASN A 216 -2.78 1.95 -17.75
N LEU A 217 -1.78 2.64 -17.19
CA LEU A 217 -1.76 4.11 -17.06
C LEU A 217 -1.79 4.81 -18.43
N ALA A 218 -1.20 4.22 -19.48
CA ALA A 218 -1.26 4.79 -20.83
C ALA A 218 -2.67 4.75 -21.43
N GLN A 219 -3.52 3.85 -20.93
CA GLN A 219 -4.93 3.74 -21.31
C GLN A 219 -5.86 4.47 -20.34
N GLY A 220 -5.33 5.14 -19.32
CA GLY A 220 -6.12 5.95 -18.39
C GLY A 220 -6.44 5.29 -17.06
N ALA A 221 -5.75 4.20 -16.69
CA ALA A 221 -5.78 3.71 -15.32
C ALA A 221 -5.17 4.73 -14.35
N VAL A 222 -5.60 4.72 -13.09
CA VAL A 222 -4.99 5.53 -12.03
C VAL A 222 -3.71 4.85 -11.56
N GLY A 223 -2.63 5.61 -11.44
CA GLY A 223 -1.44 5.20 -10.69
C GLY A 223 -1.48 5.81 -9.30
N VAL A 224 -1.21 5.00 -8.27
CA VAL A 224 -1.13 5.45 -6.88
C VAL A 224 0.22 5.02 -6.30
N GLY A 225 1.02 5.96 -5.83
CA GLY A 225 2.33 5.70 -5.24
C GLY A 225 2.19 4.87 -3.97
N ILE A 226 3.21 4.11 -3.62
CA ILE A 226 3.24 3.31 -2.39
C ILE A 226 4.54 3.61 -1.65
N ASP A 227 4.43 3.97 -0.38
CA ASP A 227 5.59 4.10 0.49
C ASP A 227 6.20 2.73 0.77
N LEU A 228 7.51 2.58 0.53
CA LEU A 228 8.16 1.28 0.64
C LEU A 228 8.26 0.77 2.08
N ALA A 229 8.37 1.65 3.08
CA ALA A 229 8.47 1.24 4.48
C ALA A 229 7.12 0.73 5.01
N THR A 230 6.06 1.52 4.79
CA THR A 230 4.75 1.26 5.39
C THR A 230 3.84 0.40 4.53
N GLY A 231 3.99 0.43 3.21
CA GLY A 231 3.04 -0.19 2.28
C GLY A 231 1.72 0.58 2.15
N LEU A 232 1.69 1.84 2.62
CA LEU A 232 0.55 2.73 2.46
C LEU A 232 0.62 3.47 1.13
N THR A 233 -0.53 3.69 0.51
CA THR A 233 -0.60 4.54 -0.67
C THR A 233 -0.38 6.01 -0.34
N THR A 234 0.27 6.71 -1.25
CA THR A 234 0.68 8.12 -1.06
C THR A 234 -0.03 9.02 -2.05
N THR A 235 0.61 9.33 -3.17
CA THR A 235 0.13 10.27 -4.19
C THR A 235 -0.46 9.54 -5.38
N SER A 236 -1.57 10.03 -5.91
CA SER A 236 -2.24 9.44 -7.08
C SER A 236 -2.33 10.38 -8.26
N SER A 237 -2.22 9.82 -9.46
CA SER A 237 -2.38 10.58 -10.70
C SER A 237 -2.99 9.75 -11.83
N ILE A 238 -3.61 10.45 -12.78
CA ILE A 238 -4.13 9.90 -14.03
C ILE A 238 -3.45 10.61 -15.21
N LYS A 239 -3.35 9.93 -16.36
CA LYS A 239 -2.79 10.53 -17.59
C LYS A 239 -3.86 10.96 -18.61
N LYS A 240 -5.05 10.35 -18.55
CA LYS A 240 -6.15 10.56 -19.49
C LYS A 240 -7.42 10.96 -18.73
N PRO A 241 -8.26 11.86 -19.27
CA PRO A 241 -8.12 12.53 -20.59
C PRO A 241 -7.00 13.57 -20.62
N ARG A 242 -6.59 14.09 -19.46
CA ARG A 242 -5.40 14.94 -19.29
C ARG A 242 -4.65 14.51 -18.03
N ARG A 243 -3.36 14.82 -17.95
CA ARG A 243 -2.57 14.53 -16.74
C ARG A 243 -3.05 15.39 -15.57
N MET A 244 -3.34 14.76 -14.44
CA MET A 244 -3.66 15.44 -13.18
C MET A 244 -3.40 14.54 -11.98
N PHE A 245 -3.14 15.17 -10.83
CA PHE A 245 -3.23 14.50 -9.53
C PHE A 245 -4.69 14.34 -9.16
N VAL A 246 -5.00 13.24 -8.47
CA VAL A 246 -6.36 12.93 -8.01
C VAL A 246 -6.27 12.40 -6.59
N ASP A 247 -7.15 12.84 -5.71
CA ASP A 247 -7.24 12.28 -4.35
C ASP A 247 -8.21 11.10 -4.29
N LYS A 248 -9.15 11.04 -5.24
CA LYS A 248 -10.19 10.03 -5.35
C LYS A 248 -10.16 9.30 -6.68
N HIS A 249 -10.57 8.04 -6.67
CA HIS A 249 -10.76 7.28 -7.90
C HIS A 249 -11.85 7.95 -8.76
N PRO A 250 -11.63 8.19 -10.06
CA PRO A 250 -12.56 8.96 -10.90
C PRO A 250 -13.93 8.28 -11.01
N ASP A 251 -13.96 6.95 -11.04
CA ASP A 251 -15.21 6.16 -11.16
C ASP A 251 -15.83 5.75 -9.81
N THR A 252 -15.06 5.14 -8.90
CA THR A 252 -15.60 4.64 -7.62
C THR A 252 -15.73 5.70 -6.53
N LYS A 253 -15.13 6.89 -6.74
CA LYS A 253 -15.11 8.03 -5.81
C LYS A 253 -14.47 7.76 -4.44
N ARG A 254 -13.79 6.62 -4.27
CA ARG A 254 -13.05 6.27 -3.05
C ARG A 254 -11.75 7.05 -2.95
N ASP A 255 -11.38 7.44 -1.73
CA ASP A 255 -10.09 8.08 -1.41
C ASP A 255 -8.92 7.14 -1.69
N LEU A 256 -7.84 7.67 -2.26
CA LEU A 256 -6.69 6.90 -2.73
C LEU A 256 -5.45 7.05 -1.83
N SER A 257 -5.51 7.90 -0.81
CA SER A 257 -4.48 8.04 0.20
C SER A 257 -4.61 6.97 1.30
N ALA A 258 -3.47 6.59 1.87
CA ALA A 258 -3.38 5.71 3.04
C ALA A 258 -4.09 4.34 2.92
N ILE A 259 -4.28 3.84 1.70
CA ILE A 259 -4.74 2.47 1.46
C ILE A 259 -3.60 1.53 1.87
N GLU A 260 -3.88 0.64 2.82
CA GLU A 260 -2.94 -0.40 3.22
C GLU A 260 -2.91 -1.52 2.17
N ILE A 261 -1.73 -1.73 1.58
CA ILE A 261 -1.53 -2.83 0.64
C ILE A 261 -1.31 -4.13 1.44
N PRO A 262 -2.22 -5.11 1.35
CA PRO A 262 -2.09 -6.35 2.10
C PRO A 262 -0.88 -7.15 1.60
N PHE A 263 -0.28 -7.95 2.50
CA PHE A 263 0.89 -8.79 2.20
C PHE A 263 2.13 -8.02 1.73
N TRP A 264 2.29 -6.77 2.17
CA TRP A 264 3.32 -5.87 1.63
C TRP A 264 4.75 -6.44 1.65
N ASP A 265 5.19 -6.99 2.78
CA ASP A 265 6.52 -7.59 2.90
C ASP A 265 6.70 -8.80 1.98
N GLU A 266 5.65 -9.58 1.78
CA GLU A 266 5.67 -10.74 0.88
C GLU A 266 5.76 -10.31 -0.57
N ILE A 267 5.04 -9.24 -0.96
CA ILE A 267 5.11 -8.63 -2.28
C ILE A 267 6.55 -8.15 -2.57
N LEU A 268 7.19 -7.48 -1.63
CA LEU A 268 8.58 -7.02 -1.79
C LEU A 268 9.56 -8.19 -1.91
N LYS A 269 9.43 -9.23 -1.08
CA LYS A 269 10.24 -10.45 -1.18
C LYS A 269 10.03 -11.15 -2.52
N MET A 270 8.79 -11.25 -2.97
CA MET A 270 8.38 -11.84 -4.24
C MET A 270 8.97 -11.09 -5.44
N ALA A 271 9.00 -9.76 -5.39
CA ALA A 271 9.60 -8.94 -6.44
C ALA A 271 11.12 -9.16 -6.56
N ILE A 272 11.84 -9.26 -5.43
CA ILE A 272 13.28 -9.59 -5.44
C ILE A 272 13.49 -11.02 -5.97
N LYS A 273 12.69 -11.99 -5.52
CA LYS A 273 12.80 -13.36 -6.02
C LYS A 273 12.52 -13.46 -7.51
N ALA A 274 11.56 -12.68 -8.03
CA ALA A 274 11.30 -12.59 -9.45
C ALA A 274 12.51 -12.02 -10.23
N GLN A 275 13.26 -11.08 -9.64
CA GLN A 275 14.52 -10.61 -10.19
C GLN A 275 15.54 -11.75 -10.32
N GLU A 276 15.81 -12.45 -9.22
CA GLU A 276 16.78 -13.55 -9.18
C GLU A 276 16.45 -14.63 -10.22
N VAL A 277 15.17 -15.04 -10.28
CA VAL A 277 14.71 -16.13 -11.16
C VAL A 277 14.68 -15.73 -12.63
N SER A 278 14.40 -14.44 -12.93
CA SER A 278 14.36 -13.95 -14.33
C SER A 278 15.74 -13.56 -14.88
N GLU A 279 16.75 -13.47 -14.02
CA GLU A 279 18.11 -13.00 -14.35
C GLU A 279 18.15 -11.58 -14.96
N LEU A 280 17.12 -10.76 -14.71
CA LEU A 280 17.09 -9.36 -15.14
C LEU A 280 17.80 -8.49 -14.10
N GLY A 281 18.84 -7.75 -14.49
CA GLY A 281 19.48 -6.77 -13.61
C GLY A 281 18.60 -5.56 -13.28
N PHE A 282 17.63 -5.23 -14.13
CA PHE A 282 16.58 -4.23 -13.88
C PHE A 282 15.23 -4.75 -14.39
N LEU A 283 14.18 -4.70 -13.58
CA LEU A 283 12.83 -5.07 -14.01
C LEU A 283 11.73 -4.32 -13.26
N ALA A 284 10.53 -4.33 -13.85
CA ALA A 284 9.28 -4.11 -13.13
C ALA A 284 8.52 -5.44 -13.00
N VAL A 285 8.01 -5.73 -11.81
CA VAL A 285 7.17 -6.91 -11.53
C VAL A 285 5.75 -6.43 -11.28
N ASP A 286 4.78 -7.07 -11.93
CA ASP A 286 3.36 -6.73 -11.79
C ASP A 286 2.66 -7.86 -11.01
N ILE A 287 2.14 -7.52 -9.83
CA ILE A 287 1.65 -8.47 -8.83
C ILE A 287 0.18 -8.17 -8.52
N ALA A 288 -0.72 -9.11 -8.77
CA ALA A 288 -2.10 -9.04 -8.31
C ALA A 288 -2.23 -9.58 -6.88
N ILE A 289 -3.28 -9.18 -6.18
CA ILE A 289 -3.62 -9.75 -4.87
C ILE A 289 -4.94 -10.49 -5.00
N ASP A 290 -4.85 -11.82 -4.97
CA ASP A 290 -5.99 -12.71 -5.03
C ASP A 290 -6.60 -12.92 -3.64
N LYS A 291 -7.93 -12.98 -3.56
CA LYS A 291 -8.68 -13.20 -2.31
C LYS A 291 -8.25 -14.49 -1.59
N ASN A 292 -8.00 -15.56 -2.33
CA ASN A 292 -7.79 -16.90 -1.78
C ASN A 292 -6.30 -17.28 -1.75
N LYS A 293 -5.49 -16.73 -2.66
CA LYS A 293 -4.08 -17.09 -2.82
C LYS A 293 -3.09 -16.04 -2.31
N GLY A 294 -3.56 -14.84 -1.98
CA GLY A 294 -2.68 -13.72 -1.67
C GLY A 294 -1.96 -13.20 -2.93
N PRO A 295 -0.70 -12.74 -2.82
CA PRO A 295 0.04 -12.17 -3.95
C PRO A 295 0.32 -13.19 -5.07
N VAL A 296 0.06 -12.79 -6.32
CA VAL A 296 0.26 -13.60 -7.52
C VAL A 296 0.94 -12.77 -8.61
N ILE A 297 2.06 -13.25 -9.16
CA ILE A 297 2.76 -12.57 -10.25
C ILE A 297 1.95 -12.71 -11.54
N LEU A 298 1.60 -11.57 -12.14
CA LEU A 298 0.94 -11.51 -13.45
C LEU A 298 1.94 -11.54 -14.59
N GLU A 299 2.97 -10.69 -14.50
CA GLU A 299 4.03 -10.56 -15.50
C GLU A 299 5.28 -9.87 -14.93
N VAL A 300 6.39 -9.99 -15.68
CA VAL A 300 7.60 -9.17 -15.47
C VAL A 300 7.94 -8.42 -16.74
N ASN A 301 8.40 -7.19 -16.57
CA ASN A 301 8.67 -6.26 -17.64
C ASN A 301 10.14 -5.81 -17.56
N ALA A 302 10.95 -6.25 -18.52
CA ALA A 302 12.36 -5.84 -18.64
C ALA A 302 12.51 -4.33 -18.96
N ARG A 303 11.43 -3.68 -19.40
CA ARG A 303 11.38 -2.26 -19.79
C ARG A 303 10.28 -1.50 -19.03
N GLY A 304 10.26 -1.64 -17.71
CA GLY A 304 9.26 -1.02 -16.83
C GLY A 304 8.99 0.47 -17.12
N GLY A 305 7.72 0.85 -17.24
CA GLY A 305 7.31 2.22 -17.55
C GLY A 305 7.71 3.23 -16.47
N LEU A 306 8.11 4.43 -16.89
CA LEU A 306 8.67 5.46 -16.01
C LEU A 306 7.62 6.31 -15.29
N GLU A 307 6.33 6.15 -15.60
CA GLU A 307 5.25 6.95 -14.99
C GLU A 307 5.21 6.81 -13.46
N ILE A 308 5.67 5.68 -12.94
CA ILE A 308 5.79 5.41 -11.51
C ILE A 308 6.55 6.49 -10.74
N GLN A 309 7.54 7.14 -11.36
CA GLN A 309 8.33 8.20 -10.74
C GLN A 309 7.52 9.50 -10.59
N ASN A 310 6.65 9.78 -11.56
CA ASN A 310 5.75 10.93 -11.52
C ASN A 310 4.65 10.69 -10.48
N VAL A 311 4.10 9.47 -10.46
CA VAL A 311 3.08 9.05 -9.49
C VAL A 311 3.60 9.17 -8.06
N ASN A 312 4.85 8.75 -7.79
CA ASN A 312 5.45 8.82 -6.45
C ASN A 312 6.04 10.20 -6.10
N LEU A 313 6.04 11.17 -7.02
CA LEU A 313 6.73 12.46 -6.85
C LEU A 313 8.19 12.29 -6.39
N ALA A 314 8.87 11.29 -6.94
CA ALA A 314 10.22 10.91 -6.56
C ALA A 314 11.01 10.49 -7.80
N ALA A 315 12.24 10.97 -7.92
CA ALA A 315 13.06 10.75 -9.10
C ALA A 315 13.64 9.34 -9.09
N LEU A 316 13.28 8.51 -10.08
CA LEU A 316 13.71 7.10 -10.11
C LEU A 316 15.23 6.95 -10.28
N GLY A 317 15.88 7.81 -11.07
CA GLY A 317 17.32 7.75 -11.33
C GLY A 317 18.13 7.82 -10.04
N LYS A 318 17.89 8.84 -9.22
CA LYS A 318 18.53 9.00 -7.91
C LYS A 318 18.32 7.81 -6.96
N ARG A 319 17.16 7.14 -7.04
CA ARG A 319 16.91 5.92 -6.25
C ARG A 319 17.73 4.74 -6.76
N LEU A 320 17.88 4.60 -8.07
CA LEU A 320 18.73 3.56 -8.66
C LEU A 320 20.21 3.79 -8.27
N ASP A 321 20.71 5.02 -8.40
CA ASP A 321 22.09 5.37 -8.04
C ASP A 321 22.41 5.01 -6.57
N ARG A 322 21.46 5.24 -5.65
CA ARG A 322 21.64 4.93 -4.21
C ARG A 322 21.86 3.46 -3.90
N VAL A 323 21.35 2.56 -4.74
CA VAL A 323 21.48 1.11 -4.52
C VAL A 323 22.52 0.49 -5.45
N GLU A 324 23.09 1.26 -6.36
CA GLU A 324 24.15 0.79 -7.24
C GLU A 324 25.37 0.33 -6.41
N GLY A 325 25.94 -0.82 -6.77
CA GLY A 325 27.12 -1.37 -6.09
C GLY A 325 26.88 -1.95 -4.68
N LEU A 326 25.69 -1.81 -4.10
CA LEU A 326 25.37 -2.39 -2.79
C LEU A 326 25.43 -3.93 -2.84
N LYS A 327 26.03 -4.56 -1.82
CA LYS A 327 26.07 -6.02 -1.68
C LYS A 327 24.85 -6.52 -0.92
N ILE A 328 23.83 -6.99 -1.65
CA ILE A 328 22.63 -7.57 -1.04
C ILE A 328 22.85 -9.05 -0.70
N LYS A 329 23.04 -9.31 0.60
CA LYS A 329 23.33 -10.66 1.15
C LYS A 329 22.15 -11.64 1.10
N SER A 330 20.90 -11.14 1.10
CA SER A 330 19.70 -11.98 1.07
C SER A 330 18.47 -11.18 0.68
N ILE A 331 17.38 -11.86 0.29
CA ILE A 331 16.08 -11.24 0.00
C ILE A 331 15.62 -10.35 1.16
N SER A 332 15.67 -10.86 2.39
CA SER A 332 15.29 -10.10 3.58
C SER A 332 16.17 -8.88 3.82
N HIS A 333 17.46 -8.94 3.47
CA HIS A 333 18.34 -7.77 3.50
C HIS A 333 17.93 -6.74 2.44
N GLY A 334 17.64 -7.17 1.21
CA GLY A 334 17.16 -6.29 0.14
C GLY A 334 15.88 -5.54 0.51
N VAL A 335 14.92 -6.23 1.14
CA VAL A 335 13.69 -5.58 1.66
C VAL A 335 14.02 -4.55 2.74
N ARG A 336 14.88 -4.86 3.71
CA ARG A 336 15.26 -3.88 4.75
C ARG A 336 15.94 -2.64 4.17
N VAL A 337 16.86 -2.83 3.22
CA VAL A 337 17.54 -1.74 2.52
C VAL A 337 16.54 -0.87 1.77
N ALA A 338 15.60 -1.48 1.04
CA ALA A 338 14.52 -0.76 0.34
C ALA A 338 13.71 0.12 1.29
N LYS A 339 13.23 -0.45 2.40
CA LYS A 339 12.42 0.29 3.38
C LYS A 339 13.18 1.45 4.00
N ALA A 340 14.43 1.22 4.42
CA ALA A 340 15.25 2.25 5.05
C ALA A 340 15.59 3.41 4.08
N LEU A 341 15.98 3.08 2.84
CA LEU A 341 16.42 4.09 1.89
C LEU A 341 15.27 4.88 1.26
N PHE A 342 14.09 4.27 1.11
CA PHE A 342 13.02 4.78 0.26
C PHE A 342 11.63 4.85 0.90
N GLY A 343 11.48 4.55 2.18
CA GLY A 343 10.22 4.72 2.93
C GLY A 343 10.23 5.93 3.86
N GLY A 344 9.07 6.35 4.37
CA GLY A 344 8.95 7.57 5.19
C GLY A 344 9.23 8.84 4.40
N GLU A 345 9.03 8.85 3.07
CA GLU A 345 9.27 10.06 2.26
C GLU A 345 8.28 11.17 2.56
N ILE A 346 7.07 10.84 3.01
CA ILE A 346 6.09 11.84 3.45
C ILE A 346 6.56 12.47 4.77
N GLU A 347 6.90 11.66 5.76
CA GLU A 347 7.41 12.13 7.06
C GLU A 347 8.65 13.00 6.86
N ARG A 348 9.64 12.51 6.10
CA ARG A 348 10.84 13.27 5.75
C ARG A 348 10.53 14.57 5.00
N LYS A 349 9.57 14.59 4.07
CA LYS A 349 9.16 15.82 3.38
C LYS A 349 8.49 16.82 4.34
N VAL A 350 7.64 16.35 5.26
CA VAL A 350 7.00 17.19 6.27
C VAL A 350 8.06 17.75 7.22
N GLU A 351 9.02 16.93 7.63
CA GLU A 351 10.19 17.34 8.43
C GLU A 351 11.06 18.35 7.69
N ASP A 352 11.39 18.11 6.42
CA ASP A 352 12.19 19.00 5.58
C ASP A 352 11.50 20.37 5.35
N ILE A 353 10.17 20.39 5.23
CA ILE A 353 9.39 21.63 5.01
C ILE A 353 9.22 22.41 6.31
N THR A 354 8.89 21.74 7.40
CA THR A 354 8.49 22.39 8.66
C THR A 354 9.64 22.54 9.65
N GLY A 355 10.74 21.83 9.45
CA GLY A 355 11.85 21.69 10.40
C GLY A 355 11.48 20.88 11.65
N LYS A 356 10.26 20.34 11.74
CA LYS A 356 9.73 19.67 12.93
C LYS A 356 9.62 18.17 12.70
N GLN A 357 10.05 17.39 13.68
CA GLN A 357 9.94 15.93 13.65
C GLN A 357 8.48 15.47 13.82
N VAL A 358 8.07 14.42 13.11
CA VAL A 358 6.70 13.88 13.23
C VAL A 358 6.66 12.76 14.28
N LEU A 359 5.86 12.93 15.33
CA LEU A 359 5.61 11.97 16.41
C LEU A 359 4.26 11.28 16.22
N GLY A 360 4.16 10.01 16.64
CA GLY A 360 2.89 9.31 16.78
C GLY A 360 2.12 9.68 18.06
N ILE A 361 0.94 9.10 18.24
CA ILE A 361 0.13 9.28 19.47
C ILE A 361 0.74 8.64 20.72
N VAL A 362 1.68 7.72 20.53
CA VAL A 362 2.45 7.08 21.59
C VAL A 362 3.89 6.98 21.12
N GLU A 363 4.82 7.34 21.98
CA GLU A 363 6.25 7.34 21.67
C GLU A 363 7.07 6.69 22.78
N SER A 364 8.21 6.11 22.42
CA SER A 364 9.19 5.63 23.40
C SER A 364 10.10 6.77 23.81
N VAL A 365 10.17 7.06 25.10
CA VAL A 365 10.88 8.19 25.68
C VAL A 365 11.96 7.68 26.63
N LYS A 366 13.15 8.27 26.57
CA LYS A 366 14.23 7.98 27.52
C LYS A 366 14.36 9.13 28.51
N ILE A 367 14.06 8.87 29.78
CA ILE A 367 14.11 9.86 30.86
C ILE A 367 15.43 9.72 31.60
N VAL A 368 16.06 10.84 31.94
CA VAL A 368 17.24 10.88 32.81
C VAL A 368 16.76 11.00 34.25
N ASP A 369 17.17 10.10 35.15
CA ASP A 369 16.92 10.23 36.59
C ASP A 369 17.94 11.17 37.27
N LYS A 370 17.91 11.27 38.59
CA LYS A 370 18.80 12.15 39.36
C LYS A 370 20.25 11.66 39.35
N GLU A 371 20.44 10.36 39.27
CA GLU A 371 21.74 9.68 39.24
C GLU A 371 22.37 9.74 37.84
N GLY A 372 21.60 10.16 36.83
CA GLY A 372 22.03 10.28 35.44
C GLY A 372 21.75 9.03 34.59
N GLU A 373 21.05 8.02 35.13
CA GLU A 373 20.67 6.83 34.39
C GLU A 373 19.46 7.08 33.48
N LEU A 374 19.42 6.35 32.36
CA LEU A 374 18.37 6.48 31.35
C LEU A 374 17.29 5.40 31.50
N HIS A 375 16.06 5.84 31.78
CA HIS A 375 14.87 5.00 31.88
C HIS A 375 14.01 5.10 30.63
N SER A 376 13.80 3.99 29.93
CA SER A 376 12.90 3.95 28.78
C SER A 376 11.46 3.71 29.21
N VAL A 377 10.54 4.60 28.83
CA VAL A 377 9.10 4.48 29.11
C VAL A 377 8.27 4.81 27.87
N LEU A 378 7.04 4.26 27.80
CA LEU A 378 6.08 4.67 26.78
C LEU A 378 5.34 5.93 27.27
N ALA A 379 5.37 6.98 26.45
CA ALA A 379 4.64 8.22 26.70
C ALA A 379 3.49 8.36 25.71
N LYS A 380 2.33 8.82 26.20
CA LYS A 380 1.23 9.25 25.34
C LYS A 380 1.45 10.70 24.93
N ILE A 381 1.34 11.00 23.65
CA ILE A 381 1.37 12.37 23.13
C ILE A 381 -0.06 12.92 23.18
N ASP A 382 -0.28 14.00 23.94
CA ASP A 382 -1.61 14.55 24.19
C ASP A 382 -1.60 16.07 24.01
N THR A 383 -2.03 16.54 22.85
CA THR A 383 -2.09 17.98 22.52
C THR A 383 -3.15 18.75 23.33
N GLY A 384 -4.12 18.02 23.91
CA GLY A 384 -5.13 18.55 24.83
C GLY A 384 -4.55 18.83 26.21
N ALA A 385 -3.54 18.07 26.64
CA ALA A 385 -2.81 18.35 27.87
C ALA A 385 -1.89 19.56 27.69
N GLY A 386 -2.04 20.58 28.54
CA GLY A 386 -1.17 21.76 28.49
C GLY A 386 0.25 21.48 29.00
N LEU A 387 0.38 20.63 30.02
CA LEU A 387 1.63 20.31 30.72
C LEU A 387 1.93 18.82 30.62
N THR A 388 3.22 18.49 30.61
CA THR A 388 3.69 17.10 30.76
C THR A 388 3.44 16.62 32.17
N SER A 389 3.10 15.33 32.28
CA SER A 389 2.85 14.69 33.57
C SER A 389 3.38 13.27 33.61
N ILE A 390 3.85 12.87 34.79
CA ILE A 390 4.35 11.52 35.06
C ILE A 390 3.52 10.90 36.18
N ASP A 391 3.39 9.57 36.13
CA ASP A 391 2.76 8.80 37.18
C ASP A 391 3.62 8.79 38.46
N VAL A 392 2.98 8.67 39.61
CA VAL A 392 3.66 8.56 40.92
C VAL A 392 4.68 7.43 40.91
N SER A 393 4.37 6.24 40.37
CA SER A 393 5.32 5.12 40.32
C SER A 393 6.59 5.45 39.54
N LEU A 394 6.45 6.19 38.43
CA LEU A 394 7.57 6.67 37.63
C LEU A 394 8.35 7.76 38.39
N ALA A 395 7.66 8.70 39.05
CA ALA A 395 8.31 9.73 39.86
C ALA A 395 9.15 9.13 41.00
N LYS A 396 8.67 8.07 41.67
CA LYS A 396 9.44 7.31 42.68
C LYS A 396 10.71 6.72 42.08
N LYS A 397 10.57 6.07 40.92
CA LYS A 397 11.69 5.45 40.21
C LYS A 397 12.76 6.46 39.78
N LEU A 398 12.36 7.70 39.49
CA LEU A 398 13.26 8.79 39.11
C LEU A 398 13.86 9.54 40.31
N GLY A 399 13.63 9.07 41.54
CA GLY A 399 14.22 9.67 42.75
C GLY A 399 13.46 10.87 43.32
N PHE A 400 12.19 11.09 42.96
CA PHE A 400 11.37 12.22 43.46
C PHE A 400 10.48 11.87 44.67
N GLN A 401 10.77 10.77 45.38
CA GLN A 401 9.98 10.32 46.53
C GLN A 401 9.88 11.38 47.63
N ASP A 402 11.02 11.90 48.09
CA ASP A 402 11.08 12.90 49.18
C ASP A 402 10.29 14.18 48.85
N ALA A 403 10.34 14.62 47.59
CA ALA A 403 9.58 15.77 47.10
C ALA A 403 8.06 15.54 47.16
N MET A 404 7.61 14.32 46.87
CA MET A 404 6.20 13.94 47.00
C MET A 404 5.77 13.91 48.46
N GLU A 405 6.57 13.32 49.34
CA GLU A 405 6.27 13.25 50.78
C GLU A 405 6.16 14.64 51.42
N VAL A 406 7.03 15.58 51.03
CA VAL A 406 6.94 16.99 51.49
C VAL A 406 5.61 17.61 51.06
N PHE A 407 5.15 17.37 49.84
CA PHE A 407 3.88 17.90 49.38
C PHE A 407 2.67 17.25 50.05
N GLU A 408 2.71 15.93 50.26
CA GLU A 408 1.63 15.17 50.89
C GLU A 408 1.34 15.61 52.32
N ARG A 409 2.32 16.21 53.03
CA ARG A 409 2.09 16.86 54.34
C ARG A 409 1.06 18.00 54.29
N TYR A 410 0.88 18.63 53.13
CA TYR A 410 -0.01 19.77 52.95
C TYR A 410 -1.22 19.44 52.07
N ASN A 411 -1.04 18.59 51.06
CA ASN A 411 -2.11 18.24 50.14
C ASN A 411 -1.84 16.88 49.46
N ASP A 412 -2.88 16.04 49.36
CA ASP A 412 -2.84 14.81 48.58
C ASP A 412 -2.81 15.14 47.07
N ILE A 413 -1.87 14.53 46.35
CA ILE A 413 -1.63 14.69 44.90
C ILE A 413 -2.90 14.42 44.06
N ASN A 414 -3.81 13.58 44.55
CA ASN A 414 -5.05 13.21 43.88
C ASN A 414 -6.27 13.98 44.40
N ARG A 415 -6.10 14.86 45.37
CA ARG A 415 -7.22 15.57 45.99
C ARG A 415 -7.92 16.46 44.96
N HIS A 416 -9.22 16.23 44.80
CA HIS A 416 -10.08 17.13 44.07
C HIS A 416 -10.43 18.35 44.92
N LEU A 417 -10.16 19.54 44.37
CA LEU A 417 -10.32 20.81 45.06
C LEU A 417 -11.34 21.68 44.33
N LYS A 418 -11.99 22.59 45.06
CA LYS A 418 -12.70 23.70 44.41
C LYS A 418 -11.68 24.67 43.80
N ARG A 419 -12.05 25.36 42.72
CA ARG A 419 -11.14 26.27 42.00
C ARG A 419 -10.50 27.32 42.91
N GLU A 420 -11.30 27.92 43.79
CA GLU A 420 -10.81 28.95 44.72
C GLU A 420 -9.90 28.37 45.81
N GLU A 421 -10.16 27.16 46.28
CA GLU A 421 -9.30 26.48 47.25
C GLU A 421 -7.94 26.14 46.64
N ALA A 422 -7.93 25.62 45.40
CA ALA A 422 -6.68 25.33 44.68
C ALA A 422 -5.84 26.61 44.45
N LYS A 423 -6.49 27.72 44.10
CA LYS A 423 -5.80 29.02 43.95
C LYS A 423 -5.22 29.52 45.27
N ARG A 424 -5.96 29.37 46.37
CA ARG A 424 -5.50 29.77 47.71
C ARG A 424 -4.27 28.96 48.12
N LEU A 425 -4.35 27.63 48.05
CA LEU A 425 -3.24 26.73 48.38
C LEU A 425 -2.01 27.02 47.51
N ALA A 426 -2.20 27.18 46.20
CA ALA A 426 -1.10 27.52 45.29
C ALA A 426 -0.47 28.89 45.59
N ARG A 427 -1.23 29.86 46.12
CA ARG A 427 -0.70 31.18 46.48
C ARG A 427 0.08 31.15 47.79
N GLU A 428 -0.45 30.46 48.80
CA GLU A 428 0.11 30.43 50.16
C GLU A 428 1.31 29.50 50.28
N LEU A 429 1.24 28.32 49.63
CA LEU A 429 2.19 27.24 49.90
C LEU A 429 3.24 27.05 48.81
N LYS A 430 3.06 27.60 47.61
CA LYS A 430 4.00 27.39 46.48
C LYS A 430 5.42 27.78 46.83
N GLU A 431 5.63 28.98 47.37
CA GLU A 431 6.99 29.44 47.72
C GLU A 431 7.53 28.74 48.98
N LYS A 432 6.65 28.27 49.86
CA LYS A 432 7.05 27.45 51.02
C LYS A 432 7.57 26.09 50.57
N LEU A 433 6.83 25.39 49.70
CA LEU A 433 7.19 24.08 49.17
C LEU A 433 8.52 24.10 48.42
N LYS A 434 8.76 25.12 47.59
CA LYS A 434 10.04 25.32 46.89
C LYS A 434 11.23 25.50 47.84
N LYS A 435 11.01 26.12 49.00
CA LYS A 435 12.05 26.31 50.03
C LYS A 435 12.27 25.05 50.86
N GLU A 436 11.23 24.25 51.08
CA GLU A 436 11.31 23.00 51.84
C GLU A 436 12.02 21.88 51.07
N HIS A 437 11.92 21.86 49.74
CA HIS A 437 12.56 20.81 48.95
C HIS A 437 13.01 21.30 47.56
N GLN A 438 14.30 21.09 47.23
CA GLN A 438 14.92 21.59 46.00
C GLN A 438 14.29 21.04 44.70
N ASP A 439 13.76 19.81 44.74
CA ASP A 439 13.12 19.20 43.57
C ASP A 439 11.68 19.67 43.32
N ILE A 440 11.08 20.42 44.24
CA ILE A 440 9.78 21.04 44.00
C ILE A 440 10.03 22.38 43.29
N VAL A 441 10.12 22.32 41.97
CA VAL A 441 10.46 23.50 41.13
C VAL A 441 9.26 24.40 40.82
N ASP A 442 8.05 23.88 40.97
CA ASP A 442 6.80 24.63 40.84
C ASP A 442 5.59 23.83 41.36
N THR A 443 4.41 24.44 41.29
CA THR A 443 3.12 23.72 41.42
C THR A 443 2.17 24.15 40.32
N ALA A 444 1.27 23.25 39.91
CA ALA A 444 0.28 23.51 38.87
C ALA A 444 -1.13 23.17 39.33
N ILE A 445 -2.06 24.07 39.04
CA ILE A 445 -3.49 23.80 39.13
C ILE A 445 -3.93 23.24 37.77
N ILE A 446 -4.42 22.00 37.76
CA ILE A 446 -4.84 21.31 36.55
C ILE A 446 -6.34 21.07 36.61
N HIS A 447 -7.04 21.60 35.60
CA HIS A 447 -8.45 21.36 35.37
C HIS A 447 -8.62 20.27 34.33
N SER A 448 -9.41 19.26 34.66
CA SER A 448 -9.72 18.14 33.78
C SER A 448 -11.19 17.75 33.89
N ALA A 449 -11.65 16.81 33.07
CA ALA A 449 -13.03 16.30 33.12
C ALA A 449 -13.38 15.68 34.49
N SER A 450 -12.40 15.13 35.21
CA SER A 450 -12.58 14.55 36.55
C SER A 450 -12.53 15.58 37.69
N GLY A 451 -12.22 16.84 37.40
CA GLY A 451 -12.19 17.92 38.41
C GLY A 451 -10.89 18.72 38.39
N THR A 452 -10.75 19.55 39.43
CA THR A 452 -9.56 20.40 39.64
C THR A 452 -8.62 19.73 40.64
N THR A 453 -7.34 19.65 40.29
CA THR A 453 -6.28 19.09 41.15
C THR A 453 -5.14 20.09 41.25
N TRP A 454 -4.48 20.13 42.40
CA TRP A 454 -3.25 20.92 42.60
C TRP A 454 -2.10 19.94 42.75
N ARG A 455 -1.07 20.07 41.92
CA ARG A 455 -0.01 19.08 41.76
C ARG A 455 1.36 19.73 41.91
N ILE A 456 2.30 18.98 42.48
CA ILE A 456 3.72 19.35 42.40
C ILE A 456 4.23 19.27 40.98
N MET A 457 5.24 20.06 40.70
CA MET A 457 6.05 19.95 39.50
C MET A 457 7.50 19.68 39.87
N VAL A 458 8.07 18.64 39.26
CA VAL A 458 9.46 18.23 39.43
C VAL A 458 10.25 18.49 38.15
N PRO A 459 11.57 18.76 38.22
CA PRO A 459 12.40 18.89 37.03
C PRO A 459 12.46 17.53 36.31
N LEU A 460 12.34 17.54 34.99
CA LEU A 460 12.39 16.31 34.19
C LEU A 460 13.14 16.57 32.88
N SER A 461 14.16 15.76 32.63
CA SER A 461 14.89 15.75 31.36
C SER A 461 14.62 14.44 30.63
N PHE A 462 14.18 14.52 29.38
CA PHE A 462 13.91 13.32 28.59
C PHE A 462 14.26 13.49 27.12
N TYR A 463 14.48 12.38 26.43
CA TYR A 463 14.73 12.32 25.00
C TYR A 463 13.53 11.68 24.30
N ILE A 464 12.98 12.39 23.33
CA ILE A 464 11.94 11.89 22.43
C ILE A 464 12.42 12.07 21.00
N SER A 465 12.43 10.99 20.22
CA SER A 465 12.94 10.99 18.84
C SER A 465 14.36 11.59 18.71
N GLY A 466 15.21 11.37 19.73
CA GLY A 466 16.59 11.87 19.79
C GLY A 466 16.75 13.34 20.20
N VAL A 467 15.66 14.08 20.36
CA VAL A 467 15.67 15.47 20.82
C VAL A 467 15.55 15.49 22.35
N LYS A 468 16.47 16.21 23.02
CA LYS A 468 16.42 16.44 24.47
C LYS A 468 15.37 17.51 24.79
N VAL A 469 14.52 17.22 25.76
CA VAL A 469 13.51 18.14 26.30
C VAL A 469 13.73 18.25 27.80
N ASP A 470 13.97 19.49 28.25
CA ASP A 470 14.06 19.84 29.67
C ASP A 470 12.76 20.55 30.07
N THR A 471 12.02 19.97 31.01
CA THR A 471 10.69 20.48 31.41
C THR A 471 10.47 20.41 32.92
N LYS A 472 9.33 20.96 33.34
CA LYS A 472 8.77 20.75 34.67
C LYS A 472 7.56 19.84 34.52
N ALA A 473 7.65 18.61 35.01
CA ALA A 473 6.58 17.63 34.87
C ALA A 473 5.70 17.62 36.12
N SER A 474 4.38 17.64 35.93
CA SER A 474 3.45 17.47 37.05
C SER A 474 3.33 16.01 37.47
N VAL A 475 3.28 15.74 38.76
CA VAL A 475 3.10 14.37 39.29
C VAL A 475 1.63 14.14 39.61
N ILE A 476 1.09 12.99 39.22
CA ILE A 476 -0.27 12.56 39.57
C ILE A 476 -0.35 11.04 39.65
N GLU A 477 -1.16 10.51 40.56
CA GLU A 477 -1.43 9.07 40.58
C GLU A 477 -2.45 8.70 39.50
N ARG A 478 -2.07 7.75 38.66
CA ARG A 478 -2.91 7.28 37.56
C ARG A 478 -3.03 5.77 37.66
N LYS A 479 -3.65 5.29 38.75
CA LYS A 479 -3.85 3.87 39.15
C LYS A 479 -4.33 2.91 38.03
N ASN A 480 -4.78 3.40 36.88
CA ASN A 480 -5.38 2.61 35.79
C ASN A 480 -4.82 2.90 34.37
N LEU A 481 -3.73 3.65 34.20
CA LEU A 481 -3.29 4.04 32.85
C LEU A 481 -2.25 3.11 32.23
N LYS A 482 -2.41 2.89 30.91
CA LYS A 482 -1.52 2.11 30.03
C LYS A 482 -0.14 2.74 29.84
N TYR A 483 0.01 4.04 30.12
CA TYR A 483 1.22 4.81 29.85
C TYR A 483 1.63 5.61 31.10
N PRO A 484 2.85 5.44 31.63
CA PRO A 484 3.33 6.13 32.85
C PRO A 484 3.65 7.61 32.64
N MET A 485 3.64 8.10 31.39
CA MET A 485 3.96 9.49 31.04
C MET A 485 2.97 10.03 29.99
N ILE A 486 2.60 11.30 30.14
CA ILE A 486 1.90 12.08 29.10
C ILE A 486 2.75 13.29 28.77
N ILE A 487 3.05 13.49 27.49
CA ILE A 487 3.73 14.70 27.00
C ILE A 487 2.67 15.68 26.53
N GLY A 488 2.65 16.85 27.18
CA GLY A 488 1.72 17.92 26.89
C GLY A 488 2.24 18.89 25.84
N ARG A 489 1.33 19.71 25.30
CA ARG A 489 1.59 20.68 24.22
C ARG A 489 2.78 21.60 24.44
N LYS A 490 3.08 21.98 25.69
CA LYS A 490 4.21 22.87 26.02
C LYS A 490 5.57 22.29 25.59
N ASP A 491 5.68 20.97 25.60
CA ASP A 491 6.91 20.22 25.30
C ASP A 491 6.91 19.63 23.88
N LEU A 492 5.88 19.92 23.08
CA LEU A 492 5.71 19.44 21.70
C LEU A 492 6.02 20.51 20.64
N LYS A 493 6.65 21.62 21.01
CA LYS A 493 6.82 22.78 20.12
C LYS A 493 7.60 22.46 18.85
N ASP A 494 8.60 21.59 18.96
CA ASP A 494 9.50 21.20 17.87
C ASP A 494 9.01 19.98 17.09
N PHE A 495 7.77 19.54 17.38
CA PHE A 495 7.20 18.33 16.82
C PHE A 495 5.85 18.59 16.15
N LEU A 496 5.51 17.73 15.20
CA LEU A 496 4.16 17.56 14.67
C LEU A 496 3.62 16.23 15.15
N VAL A 497 2.31 16.14 15.40
CA VAL A 497 1.68 14.91 15.89
C VAL A 497 0.83 14.32 14.78
N ASP A 498 1.15 13.10 14.36
CA ASP A 498 0.39 12.31 13.39
C ASP A 498 -0.36 11.17 14.11
N PRO A 499 -1.71 11.23 14.19
CA PRO A 499 -2.52 10.18 14.78
C PRO A 499 -2.43 8.81 14.11
N GLU A 500 -2.05 8.76 12.83
CA GLU A 500 -1.97 7.53 12.04
C GLU A 500 -0.62 6.80 12.23
N LYS A 501 0.39 7.50 12.73
CA LYS A 501 1.71 6.94 12.99
C LYS A 501 1.67 5.97 14.17
N LYS A 502 1.86 4.68 13.85
CA LYS A 502 1.95 3.59 14.84
C LYS A 502 3.38 3.52 15.40
N LEU A 503 3.49 3.20 16.70
CA LEU A 503 4.77 2.89 17.35
C LEU A 503 5.54 1.85 16.51
N GLU A 504 6.76 2.21 16.10
CA GLU A 504 7.70 1.20 15.62
C GLU A 504 7.91 0.18 16.73
N LYS A 505 7.63 -1.10 16.44
CA LYS A 505 7.95 -2.17 17.39
C LYS A 505 9.46 -2.17 17.58
N VAL A 506 9.91 -1.66 18.73
CA VAL A 506 11.30 -1.84 19.18
C VAL A 506 11.57 -3.33 19.15
N LYS A 507 12.39 -3.78 18.19
CA LYS A 507 12.90 -5.14 18.17
C LYS A 507 13.67 -5.31 19.46
N LYS A 508 13.24 -6.23 20.32
CA LYS A 508 14.12 -6.78 21.36
C LYS A 508 15.38 -7.25 20.65
N ILE A 509 16.53 -6.67 21.02
CA ILE A 509 17.85 -7.07 20.54
C ILE A 509 18.11 -8.51 20.95
#